data_AF-A0A815M0A2-F1
#
_entry.id   AF-A0A815M0A2-F1
#
_cell.length_a   1.000
_cell.length_b   1.000
_cell.length_c   1.000
_cell.angle_alpha   90.00
_cell.angle_beta   90.00
_cell.angle_gamma   90.00
#
_symmetry.space_group_name_H-M   'P 1'
#
loop_
_entity.id
_entity.type
_entity.pdbx_description
1 polymer ?
#
loop_
_entity_poly.entity_id
_entity_poly.type
_entity_poly.pdbx_seq_one_letter_code
_entity_poly.pdbx_strand_id
1 'polypeptide(L)'
;ICLSPFASEQWRINLTAGLVANLSIYTQRDYRRFLSAHLQFLRGLCELSMNATYNSVNQFLTSLLVTSELLSEINFHQKLESLIEQSKSNAPTTFRRLLFLIRTINHGNAFMSTYGTNFEYIVPKNKSGRFYAPTRALIYDDGFSCGLCSNCTIQANFITLNSSEIISIPIKGLKIGCTPSESFRASTLECFYDRSCINLIHQYTNYNNSHDPLSIMNSSFPINTTMAELIDSLFIERWSTETNYTSYFQQCLPSYCSYTSVQKSTLLDIITLLLSLQGGLTIILKWICPKIVRIGSRIKDYRKKRVNTVHPGCALEETSDDISNTPVDNGTTNVETSSTPETSPIINVRSVRRTSKVFFGCILLTSVIAALIIFSFYGVRQGKNIIVKASTNILTTDHNISIPKLQMN
;
A
#
# COMPACT_ATOMS: atom_id res chain seq x y z
N ILE A 1 -23.65 24.40 -8.48
CA ILE A 1 -24.61 24.73 -7.38
C ILE A 1 -23.98 25.49 -6.21
N CYS A 2 -22.84 25.06 -5.65
CA CYS A 2 -22.30 25.66 -4.42
C CYS A 2 -21.90 27.14 -4.51
N LEU A 3 -21.67 27.65 -5.71
CA LEU A 3 -21.38 29.07 -5.97
C LEU A 3 -22.62 29.90 -6.35
N SER A 4 -23.81 29.28 -6.40
CA SER A 4 -25.02 29.98 -6.79
C SER A 4 -25.66 30.71 -5.60
N PRO A 5 -26.57 31.68 -5.86
CA PRO A 5 -27.38 32.29 -4.81
C PRO A 5 -28.18 31.26 -3.99
N PHE A 6 -28.39 30.07 -4.57
CA PHE A 6 -29.16 29.00 -3.95
C PHE A 6 -28.45 28.30 -2.78
N ALA A 7 -27.14 28.45 -2.66
CA ALA A 7 -26.39 27.98 -1.49
C ALA A 7 -26.12 29.11 -0.47
N SER A 8 -26.61 30.34 -0.75
CA SER A 8 -26.29 31.51 0.09
C SER A 8 -27.11 31.56 1.38
N GLU A 9 -26.50 32.10 2.43
CA GLU A 9 -27.19 32.36 3.70
C GLU A 9 -28.29 33.41 3.54
N GLN A 10 -28.08 34.40 2.67
CA GLN A 10 -29.06 35.46 2.41
C GLN A 10 -30.37 34.89 1.86
N TRP A 11 -30.28 33.94 0.92
CA TRP A 11 -31.49 33.32 0.39
C TRP A 11 -32.23 32.54 1.46
N ARG A 12 -31.53 31.74 2.27
CA ARG A 12 -32.14 31.00 3.38
C ARG A 12 -32.84 31.93 4.36
N ILE A 13 -32.19 33.02 4.78
CA ILE A 13 -32.76 34.01 5.70
C ILE A 13 -34.01 34.64 5.11
N ASN A 14 -33.93 35.16 3.88
CA ASN A 14 -35.06 35.83 3.24
C ASN A 14 -36.26 34.90 3.03
N LEU A 15 -35.98 33.65 2.63
CA LEU A 15 -37.02 32.65 2.42
C LEU A 15 -37.67 32.24 3.75
N THR A 16 -36.88 32.13 4.83
CA THR A 16 -37.42 31.85 6.17
C THR A 16 -38.24 33.01 6.71
N ALA A 17 -37.86 34.26 6.41
CA ALA A 17 -38.60 35.45 6.80
C ALA A 17 -39.97 35.57 6.12
N GLY A 18 -40.11 35.03 4.90
CA GLY A 18 -41.39 34.98 4.19
C GLY A 18 -42.35 33.89 4.70
N LEU A 19 -41.84 32.89 5.44
CA LEU A 19 -42.65 31.87 6.08
C LEU A 19 -43.32 32.41 7.34
N VAL A 20 -44.50 31.88 7.67
CA VAL A 20 -45.21 32.27 8.90
C VAL A 20 -44.35 31.88 10.12
N ALA A 21 -44.18 32.82 11.05
CA ALA A 21 -43.37 32.63 12.26
C ALA A 21 -43.79 31.38 13.06
N ASN A 22 -45.08 31.02 13.01
CA ASN A 22 -45.59 29.78 13.55
C ASN A 22 -45.71 28.68 12.49
N LEU A 23 -44.66 27.89 12.33
CA LEU A 23 -44.63 26.72 11.44
C LEU A 23 -45.65 25.62 11.81
N SER A 24 -46.25 25.67 13.01
CA SER A 24 -47.30 24.71 13.42
C SER A 24 -48.60 24.87 12.63
N ILE A 25 -48.77 25.98 11.91
CA ILE A 25 -49.91 26.21 11.00
C ILE A 25 -49.84 25.27 9.80
N TYR A 26 -48.63 24.90 9.40
CA TYR A 26 -48.43 23.95 8.31
C TYR A 26 -48.56 22.52 8.83
N THR A 27 -49.24 21.70 8.04
CA THR A 27 -49.30 20.26 8.28
C THR A 27 -47.88 19.70 8.31
N GLN A 28 -47.66 18.62 9.06
CA GLN A 28 -46.34 18.02 9.28
C GLN A 28 -45.63 17.59 7.99
N ARG A 29 -46.40 17.38 6.92
CA ARG A 29 -45.91 16.96 5.60
C ARG A 29 -45.79 18.11 4.59
N ASP A 30 -46.08 19.34 4.99
CA ASP A 30 -45.92 20.48 4.11
C ASP A 30 -44.43 20.82 3.94
N TYR A 31 -43.98 20.91 2.69
CA TYR A 31 -42.58 21.17 2.38
C TYR A 31 -42.06 22.51 2.91
N ARG A 32 -42.93 23.50 3.18
CA ARG A 32 -42.53 24.78 3.78
C ARG A 32 -41.82 24.61 5.12
N ARG A 33 -42.12 23.55 5.87
CA ARG A 33 -41.44 23.21 7.13
C ARG A 33 -40.01 22.71 6.93
N PHE A 34 -39.69 22.17 5.76
CA PHE A 34 -38.42 21.50 5.46
C PHE A 34 -37.48 22.33 4.61
N LEU A 35 -38.03 23.26 3.83
CA LEU A 35 -37.27 24.00 2.83
C LEU A 35 -36.04 24.70 3.44
N SER A 36 -36.19 25.39 4.58
CA SER A 36 -35.03 25.98 5.28
C SER A 36 -33.98 24.94 5.68
N ALA A 37 -34.41 23.75 6.12
CA ALA A 37 -33.51 22.67 6.50
C ALA A 37 -32.71 22.16 5.31
N HIS A 38 -33.36 21.96 4.16
CA HIS A 38 -32.71 21.56 2.92
C HIS A 38 -31.69 22.60 2.44
N LEU A 39 -32.04 23.90 2.50
CA LEU A 39 -31.12 24.97 2.11
C LEU A 39 -29.92 25.08 3.07
N GLN A 40 -30.16 24.95 4.38
CA GLN A 40 -29.09 24.92 5.37
C GLN A 40 -28.17 23.71 5.15
N PHE A 41 -28.75 22.55 4.86
CA PHE A 41 -28.00 21.34 4.61
C PHE A 41 -27.19 21.45 3.30
N LEU A 42 -27.77 21.98 2.22
CA LEU A 42 -27.05 22.27 0.98
C LEU A 42 -25.83 23.17 1.24
N ARG A 43 -26.00 24.27 1.97
CA ARG A 43 -24.88 25.17 2.30
C ARG A 43 -23.80 24.44 3.07
N GLY A 44 -24.16 23.75 4.15
CA GLY A 44 -23.20 23.02 4.97
C GLY A 44 -22.45 21.95 4.17
N LEU A 45 -23.15 21.22 3.28
CA LEU A 45 -22.53 20.26 2.37
C LEU A 45 -21.56 20.94 1.40
N CYS A 46 -21.93 22.08 0.83
CA CYS A 46 -21.04 22.87 -0.04
C CYS A 46 -19.78 23.36 0.69
N GLU A 47 -19.92 23.96 1.88
CA GLU A 47 -18.79 24.41 2.69
C GLU A 47 -17.83 23.26 3.02
N LEU A 48 -18.38 22.13 3.49
CA LEU A 48 -17.58 20.95 3.81
C LEU A 48 -16.92 20.33 2.56
N SER A 49 -17.60 20.34 1.42
CA SER A 49 -17.08 19.79 0.17
C SER A 49 -15.93 20.63 -0.39
N MET A 50 -16.06 21.96 -0.34
CA MET A 50 -14.98 22.89 -0.69
C MET A 50 -13.78 22.71 0.23
N ASN A 51 -14.00 22.65 1.55
CA ASN A 51 -12.93 22.44 2.52
C ASN A 51 -12.24 21.08 2.34
N ALA A 52 -13.01 20.00 2.14
CA ALA A 52 -12.46 18.67 1.90
C ALA A 52 -11.60 18.64 0.61
N THR A 53 -12.09 19.27 -0.46
CA THR A 53 -11.36 19.38 -1.72
C THR A 53 -10.07 20.17 -1.55
N TYR A 54 -10.15 21.35 -0.93
CA TYR A 54 -9.00 22.21 -0.67
C TYR A 54 -7.92 21.50 0.17
N ASN A 55 -8.34 20.84 1.25
CA ASN A 55 -7.43 20.08 2.10
C ASN A 55 -6.76 18.92 1.35
N SER A 56 -7.50 18.20 0.50
CA SER A 56 -6.95 17.11 -0.31
C SER A 56 -5.94 17.61 -1.35
N VAL A 57 -6.24 18.73 -2.00
CA VAL A 57 -5.31 19.37 -2.95
C VAL A 57 -4.05 19.84 -2.23
N ASN A 58 -4.19 20.54 -1.10
CA ASN A 58 -3.04 20.99 -0.32
C ASN A 58 -2.19 19.83 0.21
N GLN A 59 -2.82 18.75 0.69
CA GLN A 59 -2.10 17.56 1.14
C GLN A 59 -1.33 16.91 -0.01
N PHE A 60 -1.89 16.88 -1.21
CA PHE A 60 -1.19 16.39 -2.39
C PHE A 60 -0.02 17.29 -2.80
N LEU A 61 -0.22 18.61 -2.88
CA LEU A 61 0.81 19.57 -3.27
C LEU A 61 1.96 19.67 -2.26
N THR A 62 1.71 19.38 -0.99
CA THR A 62 2.73 19.33 0.06
C THR A 62 3.41 17.97 0.18
N SER A 63 2.92 16.95 -0.53
CA SER A 63 3.55 15.63 -0.57
C SER A 63 4.81 15.65 -1.44
N LEU A 64 5.85 14.92 -1.02
CA LEU A 64 7.12 14.86 -1.76
C LEU A 64 7.17 13.61 -2.65
N LEU A 65 7.46 13.79 -3.93
CA LEU A 65 7.76 12.67 -4.82
C LEU A 65 9.21 12.23 -4.64
N VAL A 66 9.43 11.21 -3.81
CA VAL A 66 10.77 10.62 -3.60
C VAL A 66 11.02 9.51 -4.62
N THR A 67 12.13 9.59 -5.34
CA THR A 67 12.60 8.53 -6.24
C THR A 67 14.09 8.27 -5.99
N SER A 68 14.51 7.00 -6.03
CA SER A 68 15.92 6.61 -5.86
C SER A 68 16.75 6.88 -7.12
N GLU A 69 16.08 6.98 -8.26
CA GLU A 69 16.65 7.22 -9.57
C GLU A 69 15.76 8.24 -10.31
N LEU A 70 16.35 8.91 -11.30
CA LEU A 70 15.62 9.83 -12.16
C LEU A 70 14.61 9.03 -12.99
N LEU A 71 13.33 9.36 -12.88
CA LEU A 71 12.30 8.73 -13.70
C LEU A 71 12.38 9.23 -15.14
N SER A 72 12.17 8.33 -16.10
CA SER A 72 11.88 8.73 -17.47
C SER A 72 10.58 9.54 -17.50
N GLU A 73 10.41 10.38 -18.52
CA GLU A 73 9.21 11.21 -18.69
C GLU A 73 7.92 10.39 -18.65
N ILE A 74 7.90 9.23 -19.30
CA ILE A 74 6.75 8.33 -19.31
C ILE A 74 6.45 7.80 -17.89
N ASN A 75 7.48 7.32 -17.18
CA ASN A 75 7.32 6.79 -15.83
C ASN A 75 6.91 7.87 -14.83
N PHE A 76 7.43 9.10 -15.00
CA PHE A 76 7.02 10.26 -14.22
C PHE A 76 5.53 10.55 -14.41
N HIS A 77 5.06 10.68 -15.65
CA HIS A 77 3.65 10.98 -15.92
C HIS A 77 2.74 9.87 -15.41
N GLN A 78 3.06 8.60 -15.66
CA GLN A 78 2.26 7.47 -15.16
C GLN A 78 2.17 7.45 -13.63
N LYS A 79 3.30 7.64 -12.94
CA LYS A 79 3.32 7.65 -11.48
C LYS A 79 2.56 8.85 -10.93
N LEU A 80 2.72 10.02 -11.54
CA LEU A 80 2.06 11.25 -11.12
C LEU A 80 0.55 11.19 -11.35
N GLU A 81 0.12 10.72 -12.51
CA GLU A 81 -1.30 10.51 -12.83
C GLU A 81 -1.96 9.55 -11.84
N SER A 82 -1.29 8.44 -11.51
CA SER A 82 -1.78 7.51 -10.49
C SER A 82 -1.97 8.17 -9.12
N LEU A 83 -1.02 9.02 -8.69
CA LEU A 83 -1.12 9.74 -7.41
C LEU A 83 -2.22 10.82 -7.45
N ILE A 84 -2.38 11.50 -8.58
CA ILE A 84 -3.44 12.50 -8.81
C ILE A 84 -4.81 11.82 -8.73
N GLU A 85 -5.02 10.71 -9.45
CA GLU A 85 -6.29 9.98 -9.44
C GLU A 85 -6.61 9.41 -8.06
N GLN A 86 -5.59 8.95 -7.33
CA GLN A 86 -5.75 8.55 -5.94
C GLN A 86 -6.21 9.72 -5.06
N SER A 87 -5.59 10.91 -5.22
CA SER A 87 -5.98 12.12 -4.49
C SER A 87 -7.43 12.54 -4.79
N LYS A 88 -7.81 12.56 -6.07
CA LYS A 88 -9.19 12.87 -6.51
C LYS A 88 -10.23 11.93 -5.91
N SER A 89 -9.88 10.66 -5.70
CA SER A 89 -10.78 9.64 -5.12
C SER A 89 -10.85 9.68 -3.58
N ASN A 90 -9.79 10.14 -2.91
CA ASN A 90 -9.70 10.12 -1.45
C ASN A 90 -10.68 11.08 -0.77
N ALA A 91 -10.79 12.32 -1.26
CA ALA A 91 -11.64 13.34 -0.62
C ALA A 91 -13.13 12.94 -0.67
N PRO A 92 -13.71 12.59 -1.84
CA PRO A 92 -15.11 12.17 -1.91
C PRO A 92 -15.37 10.90 -1.10
N THR A 93 -14.45 9.93 -1.14
CA THR A 93 -14.58 8.68 -0.37
C THR A 93 -14.63 8.94 1.13
N THR A 94 -13.75 9.80 1.65
CA THR A 94 -13.69 10.14 3.07
C THR A 94 -14.93 10.89 3.51
N PHE A 95 -15.35 11.89 2.73
CA PHE A 95 -16.56 12.65 2.99
C PHE A 95 -17.82 11.77 3.03
N ARG A 96 -17.97 10.89 2.03
CA ARG A 96 -19.09 9.94 1.95
C ARG A 96 -19.13 9.02 3.17
N ARG A 97 -17.98 8.51 3.64
CA ARG A 97 -17.89 7.65 4.83
C ARG A 97 -18.33 8.39 6.09
N LEU A 98 -17.89 9.63 6.28
CA LEU A 98 -18.27 10.46 7.43
C LEU A 98 -19.77 10.76 7.41
N LEU A 99 -20.31 11.15 6.25
CA LEU A 99 -21.74 11.44 6.11
C LEU A 99 -22.59 10.18 6.34
N PHE A 100 -22.17 9.03 5.82
CA PHE A 100 -22.81 7.74 6.09
C PHE A 100 -22.81 7.42 7.59
N LEU A 101 -21.67 7.56 8.27
CA LEU A 101 -21.56 7.33 9.70
C LEU A 101 -22.54 8.20 10.51
N ILE A 102 -22.59 9.50 10.25
CA ILE A 102 -23.51 10.43 10.93
C ILE A 102 -24.96 10.00 10.73
N ARG A 103 -25.35 9.65 9.49
CA ARG A 103 -26.71 9.22 9.16
C ARG A 103 -27.07 7.91 9.87
N THR A 104 -26.15 6.94 9.88
CA THR A 104 -26.36 5.66 10.56
C THR A 104 -26.46 5.83 12.07
N ILE A 105 -25.63 6.68 12.69
CA ILE A 105 -25.74 7.01 14.11
C ILE A 105 -27.10 7.65 14.42
N ASN A 106 -27.52 8.63 13.60
CA ASN A 106 -28.80 9.31 13.81
C ASN A 106 -30.00 8.36 13.73
N HIS A 107 -30.00 7.48 12.74
CA HIS A 107 -31.09 6.51 12.57
C HIS A 107 -31.04 5.40 13.62
N GLY A 108 -29.87 4.79 13.86
CA GLY A 108 -29.71 3.68 14.79
C GLY A 108 -30.01 4.04 16.25
N ASN A 109 -29.79 5.30 16.63
CA ASN A 109 -30.14 5.81 17.96
C ASN A 109 -31.54 6.46 18.02
N ALA A 110 -32.32 6.40 16.93
CA ALA A 110 -33.64 7.01 16.85
C ALA A 110 -33.66 8.50 17.26
N PHE A 111 -32.62 9.27 16.92
CA PHE A 111 -32.58 10.69 17.27
C PHE A 111 -33.71 11.43 16.56
N MET A 112 -34.60 12.05 17.33
CA MET A 112 -35.75 12.73 16.78
C MET A 112 -35.33 14.02 16.05
N SER A 113 -35.78 14.14 14.81
CA SER A 113 -35.65 15.34 13.99
C SER A 113 -36.43 16.48 14.64
N THR A 114 -35.85 17.68 14.67
CA THR A 114 -36.52 18.90 15.17
C THR A 114 -37.81 19.20 14.40
N TYR A 115 -37.94 18.68 13.18
CA TYR A 115 -39.11 18.84 12.34
C TYR A 115 -40.25 17.84 12.69
N GLY A 116 -39.97 16.83 13.52
CA GLY A 116 -40.91 15.79 13.93
C GLY A 116 -41.23 14.78 12.81
N THR A 117 -40.26 14.47 11.95
CA THR A 117 -40.51 13.82 10.64
C THR A 117 -40.14 12.34 10.63
N ASN A 118 -39.32 11.93 11.59
CA ASN A 118 -38.98 10.54 11.84
C ASN A 118 -39.71 9.98 13.07
N PHE A 119 -39.82 10.77 14.15
CA PHE A 119 -40.54 10.41 15.35
C PHE A 119 -41.41 11.58 15.81
N GLU A 120 -42.51 11.27 16.49
CA GLU A 120 -43.38 12.24 17.13
C GLU A 120 -43.70 11.84 18.57
N TYR A 121 -43.93 12.84 19.41
CA TYR A 121 -44.42 12.64 20.76
C TYR A 121 -45.91 12.27 20.75
N ILE A 122 -46.25 11.28 21.57
CA ILE A 122 -47.64 10.86 21.79
C ILE A 122 -48.06 11.38 23.16
N VAL A 123 -49.24 11.98 23.24
CA VAL A 123 -49.86 12.32 24.52
C VAL A 123 -50.51 11.05 25.09
N PRO A 124 -50.04 10.52 26.24
CA PRO A 124 -50.67 9.34 26.83
C PRO A 124 -52.10 9.67 27.25
N LYS A 125 -53.07 8.86 26.80
CA LYS A 125 -54.51 9.07 27.07
C LYS A 125 -54.86 8.92 28.56
N ASN A 126 -54.02 8.24 29.35
CA ASN A 126 -54.25 8.01 30.79
C ASN A 126 -53.40 8.98 31.63
N LYS A 127 -54.08 9.87 32.36
CA LYS A 127 -53.52 10.88 33.28
C LYS A 127 -52.97 10.29 34.59
N SER A 128 -52.42 9.08 34.60
CA SER A 128 -51.88 8.46 35.81
C SER A 128 -50.43 8.87 36.08
N GLY A 129 -50.25 10.10 36.56
CA GLY A 129 -49.18 10.52 37.49
C GLY A 129 -47.70 10.40 37.09
N ARG A 130 -47.35 9.79 35.95
CA ARG A 130 -45.97 9.75 35.45
C ARG A 130 -45.84 10.61 34.20
N PHE A 131 -45.08 11.69 34.31
CA PHE A 131 -44.67 12.49 33.17
C PHE A 131 -43.59 11.73 32.39
N TYR A 132 -44.01 10.95 31.40
CA TYR A 132 -43.13 10.48 30.34
C TYR A 132 -43.69 10.95 29.00
N ALA A 133 -42.81 11.27 28.06
CA ALA A 133 -43.17 11.69 26.71
C ALA A 133 -42.88 10.52 25.76
N PRO A 134 -43.81 9.56 25.60
CA PRO A 134 -43.60 8.44 24.70
C PRO A 134 -43.48 8.95 23.27
N THR A 135 -42.63 8.30 22.48
CA THR A 135 -42.46 8.59 21.06
C THR A 135 -42.93 7.42 20.22
N ARG A 136 -43.36 7.68 18.99
CA ARG A 136 -43.52 6.67 17.93
C ARG A 136 -42.84 7.12 16.66
N ALA A 137 -42.41 6.14 15.86
CA ALA A 137 -41.95 6.39 14.50
C ALA A 137 -43.12 6.89 13.63
N LEU A 138 -42.83 7.86 12.77
CA LEU A 138 -43.75 8.26 11.71
C LEU A 138 -43.85 7.17 10.65
N ILE A 139 -45.06 7.04 10.10
CA ILE A 139 -45.37 6.15 8.98
C ILE A 139 -45.87 7.02 7.82
N TYR A 140 -45.21 6.91 6.67
CA TYR A 140 -45.61 7.58 5.43
C TYR A 140 -46.65 6.75 4.64
N ASP A 141 -47.30 7.36 3.65
CA ASP A 141 -48.52 6.81 3.01
C ASP A 141 -48.34 5.44 2.36
N ASP A 142 -47.10 5.09 1.97
CA ASP A 142 -46.75 3.79 1.41
C ASP A 142 -46.49 2.72 2.49
N GLY A 143 -46.81 2.98 3.76
CA GLY A 143 -46.58 2.09 4.90
C GLY A 143 -45.15 2.12 5.44
N PHE A 144 -44.31 3.02 4.94
CA PHE A 144 -42.90 3.13 5.35
C PHE A 144 -42.75 3.73 6.74
N SER A 145 -42.22 2.94 7.69
CA SER A 145 -41.90 3.38 9.04
C SER A 145 -40.47 3.92 9.14
N CYS A 146 -40.33 5.14 9.67
CA CYS A 146 -39.03 5.76 9.93
C CYS A 146 -38.21 5.09 11.03
N GLY A 147 -38.82 4.18 11.80
CA GLY A 147 -38.11 3.35 12.76
C GLY A 147 -37.45 2.12 12.12
N LEU A 148 -37.85 1.75 10.90
CA LEU A 148 -37.34 0.58 10.17
C LEU A 148 -36.49 0.97 8.96
N CYS A 149 -36.69 2.17 8.42
CA CYS A 149 -36.10 2.61 7.17
C CYS A 149 -35.66 4.07 7.27
N SER A 150 -34.37 4.34 7.07
CA SER A 150 -33.83 5.71 7.10
C SER A 150 -34.05 6.46 5.80
N ASN A 151 -33.99 5.78 4.66
CA ASN A 151 -34.05 6.34 3.31
C ASN A 151 -35.47 6.43 2.74
N CYS A 152 -36.48 6.33 3.60
CA CYS A 152 -37.87 6.39 3.19
C CYS A 152 -38.28 7.84 2.89
N THR A 153 -38.70 8.09 1.65
CA THR A 153 -39.00 9.42 1.14
C THR A 153 -40.23 9.42 0.24
N ILE A 154 -40.99 10.51 0.28
CA ILE A 154 -42.13 10.77 -0.60
C ILE A 154 -41.94 12.09 -1.35
N GLN A 155 -42.79 12.35 -2.34
CA GLN A 155 -42.79 13.59 -3.11
C GLN A 155 -43.01 14.81 -2.20
N ALA A 156 -42.16 15.84 -2.34
CA ALA A 156 -42.38 17.09 -1.63
C ALA A 156 -43.55 17.86 -2.27
N ASN A 157 -44.49 18.29 -1.42
CA ASN A 157 -45.67 19.04 -1.83
C ASN A 157 -45.85 20.29 -0.95
N PHE A 158 -46.35 21.37 -1.54
CA PHE A 158 -47.02 22.43 -0.78
C PHE A 158 -48.45 22.01 -0.50
N ILE A 159 -48.92 22.17 0.75
CA ILE A 159 -50.24 21.73 1.17
C ILE A 159 -51.09 22.95 1.51
N THR A 160 -52.16 23.17 0.75
CA THR A 160 -53.11 24.26 1.02
C THR A 160 -54.51 23.72 1.29
N LEU A 161 -55.30 24.55 1.98
CA LEU A 161 -56.71 24.28 2.22
C LEU A 161 -57.52 25.21 1.33
N ASN A 162 -58.35 24.65 0.46
CA ASN A 162 -59.36 25.40 -0.27
C ASN A 162 -60.74 24.90 0.13
N SER A 163 -61.50 25.72 0.86
CA SER A 163 -62.91 25.45 1.18
C SER A 163 -63.18 24.05 1.75
N SER A 164 -62.22 23.53 2.55
CA SER A 164 -62.18 22.20 3.20
C SER A 164 -61.52 21.04 2.43
N GLU A 165 -61.05 21.26 1.19
CA GLU A 165 -60.26 20.28 0.44
C GLU A 165 -58.75 20.53 0.63
N ILE A 166 -57.98 19.44 0.84
CA ILE A 166 -56.52 19.48 0.94
C ILE A 166 -55.95 19.40 -0.48
N ILE A 167 -55.39 20.51 -0.97
CA ILE A 167 -54.70 20.56 -2.25
C ILE A 167 -53.21 20.33 -2.01
N SER A 168 -52.65 19.33 -2.70
CA SER A 168 -51.22 19.02 -2.67
C SER A 168 -50.58 19.40 -3.99
N ILE A 169 -49.59 20.30 -3.95
CA ILE A 169 -48.94 20.83 -5.14
C ILE A 169 -47.49 20.34 -5.18
N PRO A 170 -47.14 19.45 -6.14
CA PRO A 170 -45.84 18.82 -6.15
C PRO A 170 -44.72 19.77 -6.60
N ILE A 171 -43.57 19.64 -5.96
CA ILE A 171 -42.36 20.40 -6.29
C ILE A 171 -41.36 19.46 -6.97
N LYS A 172 -41.14 19.69 -8.27
CA LYS A 172 -40.35 18.79 -9.11
C LYS A 172 -38.96 18.54 -8.50
N GLY A 173 -38.58 17.27 -8.42
CA GLY A 173 -37.26 16.86 -7.93
C GLY A 173 -37.07 16.88 -6.42
N LEU A 174 -37.90 17.60 -5.64
CA LEU A 174 -37.74 17.67 -4.18
C LEU A 174 -38.54 16.56 -3.49
N LYS A 175 -37.97 16.04 -2.39
CA LYS A 175 -38.57 14.97 -1.57
C LYS A 175 -38.68 15.39 -0.11
N ILE A 176 -39.58 14.77 0.63
CA ILE A 176 -39.60 14.79 2.11
C ILE A 176 -39.46 13.36 2.62
N GLY A 177 -39.03 13.19 3.86
CA GLY A 177 -38.78 11.87 4.43
C GLY A 177 -38.41 11.96 5.89
N CYS A 178 -37.96 10.84 6.44
CA CYS A 178 -37.70 10.69 7.86
C CYS A 178 -36.79 11.78 8.44
N THR A 179 -35.73 12.14 7.72
CA THR A 179 -34.85 13.25 8.11
C THR A 179 -34.55 14.16 6.92
N PRO A 180 -34.30 15.47 7.13
CA PRO A 180 -33.89 16.38 6.07
C PRO A 180 -32.67 15.89 5.26
N SER A 181 -31.73 15.21 5.92
CA SER A 181 -30.55 14.67 5.24
C SER A 181 -30.89 13.54 4.26
N GLU A 182 -31.82 12.65 4.63
CA GLU A 182 -32.23 11.52 3.79
C GLU A 182 -33.12 11.99 2.64
N SER A 183 -34.07 12.88 2.94
CA SER A 183 -34.95 13.45 1.93
C SER A 183 -34.22 14.33 0.94
N PHE A 184 -33.29 15.16 1.41
CA PHE A 184 -32.49 15.99 0.50
C PHE A 184 -31.60 15.12 -0.38
N ARG A 185 -30.97 14.08 0.18
CA ARG A 185 -30.11 13.16 -0.58
C ARG A 185 -30.89 12.41 -1.69
N ALA A 186 -32.15 12.08 -1.46
CA ALA A 186 -33.04 11.49 -2.47
C ALA A 186 -33.64 12.51 -3.45
N SER A 187 -33.48 13.81 -3.18
CA SER A 187 -33.96 14.88 -4.07
C SER A 187 -33.01 15.08 -5.26
N THR A 188 -33.48 15.80 -6.28
CA THR A 188 -32.69 16.34 -7.40
C THR A 188 -32.75 17.87 -7.37
N LEU A 189 -31.93 18.52 -8.19
CA LEU A 189 -31.94 19.99 -8.33
C LEU A 189 -32.88 20.49 -9.43
N GLU A 190 -33.72 19.63 -10.01
CA GLU A 190 -34.56 19.94 -11.19
C GLU A 190 -35.36 21.24 -11.05
N CYS A 191 -35.95 21.49 -9.88
CA CYS A 191 -36.71 22.72 -9.63
C CYS A 191 -35.86 23.99 -9.81
N PHE A 192 -34.58 23.95 -9.46
CA PHE A 192 -33.69 25.12 -9.50
C PHE A 192 -33.18 25.44 -10.90
N TYR A 193 -33.43 24.57 -11.89
CA TYR A 193 -33.19 24.84 -13.32
C TYR A 193 -34.45 25.35 -14.04
N ASP A 194 -35.63 25.33 -13.40
CA ASP A 194 -36.91 25.71 -13.98
C ASP A 194 -37.47 26.98 -13.32
N ARG A 195 -37.63 28.05 -14.12
CA ARG A 195 -38.17 29.33 -13.64
C ARG A 195 -39.59 29.19 -13.09
N SER A 196 -40.42 28.32 -13.67
CA SER A 196 -41.79 28.10 -13.20
C SER A 196 -41.79 27.44 -11.82
N CYS A 197 -40.87 26.50 -11.58
CA CYS A 197 -40.74 25.83 -10.30
C CYS A 197 -40.16 26.77 -9.22
N ILE A 198 -39.19 27.62 -9.57
CA ILE A 198 -38.68 28.67 -8.69
C ILE A 198 -39.80 29.65 -8.31
N ASN A 199 -40.62 30.08 -9.28
CA ASN A 199 -41.79 30.94 -9.04
C ASN A 199 -42.82 30.27 -8.13
N LEU A 200 -43.00 28.96 -8.23
CA LEU A 200 -43.85 28.19 -7.31
C LEU A 200 -43.32 28.30 -5.86
N ILE A 201 -42.01 28.13 -5.66
CA ILE A 201 -41.40 28.32 -4.34
C ILE A 201 -41.66 29.74 -3.82
N HIS A 202 -41.46 30.77 -4.66
CA HIS A 202 -41.72 32.16 -4.29
C HIS A 202 -43.16 32.39 -3.84
N GLN A 203 -44.14 31.90 -4.62
CA GLN A 203 -45.57 32.04 -4.32
C GLN A 203 -45.92 31.45 -2.95
N TYR A 204 -45.41 30.26 -2.63
CA TYR A 204 -45.76 29.55 -1.39
C TYR A 204 -44.91 29.95 -0.17
N THR A 205 -43.81 30.66 -0.39
CA THR A 205 -42.93 31.18 0.68
C THR A 205 -43.03 32.69 0.86
N ASN A 206 -43.87 33.38 0.08
CA ASN A 206 -44.01 34.84 0.08
C ASN A 206 -42.64 35.55 -0.10
N TYR A 207 -41.75 34.97 -0.90
CA TYR A 207 -40.41 35.51 -1.15
C TYR A 207 -40.40 36.34 -2.43
N ASN A 208 -40.17 37.65 -2.30
CA ASN A 208 -40.35 38.62 -3.39
C ASN A 208 -39.15 38.78 -4.34
N ASN A 209 -37.95 38.28 -3.99
CA ASN A 209 -36.78 38.44 -4.84
C ASN A 209 -36.63 37.23 -5.75
N SER A 210 -36.64 37.44 -7.06
CA SER A 210 -36.44 36.36 -8.02
C SER A 210 -34.95 36.09 -8.24
N HIS A 211 -34.56 34.83 -8.20
CA HIS A 211 -33.26 34.38 -8.65
C HIS A 211 -33.38 33.76 -10.03
N ASP A 212 -32.36 33.97 -10.85
CA ASP A 212 -32.28 33.29 -12.13
C ASP A 212 -32.06 31.79 -11.93
N PRO A 213 -32.68 30.95 -12.77
CA PRO A 213 -32.44 29.52 -12.73
C PRO A 213 -30.96 29.20 -12.87
N LEU A 214 -30.56 28.04 -12.34
CA LEU A 214 -29.23 27.50 -12.58
C LEU A 214 -29.00 27.32 -14.08
N SER A 215 -27.78 27.64 -14.54
CA SER A 215 -27.39 27.42 -15.93
C SER A 215 -26.88 25.99 -16.14
N ILE A 216 -27.30 25.37 -17.24
CA ILE A 216 -26.86 24.02 -17.66
C ILE A 216 -25.53 24.08 -18.43
N MET A 217 -25.18 25.24 -19.01
CA MET A 217 -24.12 25.35 -20.02
C MET A 217 -22.74 24.84 -19.57
N ASN A 218 -22.46 24.88 -18.26
CA ASN A 218 -21.17 24.47 -17.70
C ASN A 218 -21.29 23.27 -16.74
N SER A 219 -22.46 22.65 -16.65
CA SER A 219 -22.68 21.50 -15.77
C SER A 219 -22.22 20.22 -16.45
N SER A 220 -21.38 19.46 -15.76
CA SER A 220 -21.04 18.07 -16.10
C SER A 220 -22.14 17.09 -15.69
N PHE A 221 -23.03 17.51 -14.78
CA PHE A 221 -24.12 16.70 -14.26
C PHE A 221 -25.43 16.94 -15.03
N PRO A 222 -26.16 15.87 -15.39
CA PRO A 222 -27.55 15.95 -15.82
C PRO A 222 -28.45 16.67 -14.81
N ILE A 223 -29.55 17.27 -15.29
CA ILE A 223 -30.50 18.01 -14.45
C ILE A 223 -31.23 17.09 -13.45
N ASN A 224 -31.42 15.82 -13.82
CA ASN A 224 -32.05 14.79 -13.00
C ASN A 224 -31.06 14.05 -12.07
N THR A 225 -29.80 14.49 -12.00
CA THR A 225 -28.82 13.94 -11.05
C THR A 225 -29.32 14.14 -9.63
N THR A 226 -29.22 13.07 -8.85
CA THR A 226 -29.63 13.08 -7.45
C THR A 226 -28.64 13.87 -6.62
N MET A 227 -29.12 14.48 -5.54
CA MET A 227 -28.25 15.09 -4.54
C MET A 227 -27.27 14.09 -3.95
N ALA A 228 -27.63 12.81 -3.84
CA ALA A 228 -26.71 11.75 -3.46
C ALA A 228 -25.46 11.70 -4.35
N GLU A 229 -25.67 11.69 -5.67
CA GLU A 229 -24.58 11.64 -6.66
C GLU A 229 -23.74 12.93 -6.62
N LEU A 230 -24.39 14.10 -6.48
CA LEU A 230 -23.68 15.37 -6.35
C LEU A 230 -22.85 15.45 -5.06
N ILE A 231 -23.38 14.95 -3.94
CA ILE A 231 -22.68 14.86 -2.65
C ILE A 231 -21.51 13.88 -2.77
N ASP A 232 -21.73 12.73 -3.41
CA ASP A 232 -20.72 11.69 -3.59
C ASP A 232 -19.58 12.15 -4.55
N SER A 233 -19.81 13.18 -5.36
CA SER A 233 -18.80 13.85 -6.19
C SER A 233 -18.26 15.17 -5.62
N LEU A 234 -18.62 15.51 -4.36
CA LEU A 234 -18.27 16.78 -3.71
C LEU A 234 -18.73 18.04 -4.48
N PHE A 235 -19.74 17.91 -5.33
CA PHE A 235 -20.22 18.97 -6.23
C PHE A 235 -19.15 19.47 -7.22
N ILE A 236 -18.11 18.67 -7.48
CA ILE A 236 -17.01 19.03 -8.37
C ILE A 236 -17.44 18.79 -9.81
N GLU A 237 -17.43 19.85 -10.61
CA GLU A 237 -17.75 19.77 -12.04
C GLU A 237 -16.61 19.14 -12.85
N ARG A 238 -15.39 19.65 -12.66
CA ARG A 238 -14.19 19.21 -13.39
C ARG A 238 -12.95 19.42 -12.55
N TRP A 239 -11.99 18.51 -12.70
CA TRP A 239 -10.63 18.67 -12.19
C TRP A 239 -9.74 19.23 -13.30
N SER A 240 -8.95 20.25 -12.98
CA SER A 240 -7.87 20.74 -13.84
C SER A 240 -6.53 20.33 -13.25
N THR A 241 -5.67 19.73 -14.06
CA THR A 241 -4.37 19.22 -13.63
C THR A 241 -3.30 19.64 -14.61
N GLU A 242 -2.25 20.29 -14.12
CA GLU A 242 -1.09 20.68 -14.91
C GLU A 242 0.15 20.00 -14.35
N THR A 243 1.00 19.46 -15.23
CA THR A 243 2.22 18.75 -14.85
C THR A 243 3.39 19.25 -15.68
N ASN A 244 4.59 19.30 -15.09
CA ASN A 244 5.78 19.81 -15.75
C ASN A 244 6.98 18.89 -15.49
N TYR A 245 7.27 18.02 -16.47
CA TYR A 245 8.41 17.12 -16.40
C TYR A 245 9.76 17.86 -16.40
N THR A 246 9.88 18.98 -17.12
CA THR A 246 11.11 19.78 -17.16
C THR A 246 11.52 20.27 -15.77
N SER A 247 10.55 20.78 -14.99
CA SER A 247 10.79 21.20 -13.60
C SER A 247 11.20 20.04 -12.70
N TYR A 248 10.60 18.85 -12.88
CA TYR A 248 11.00 17.64 -12.17
C TYR A 248 12.44 17.23 -12.52
N PHE A 249 12.76 17.16 -13.82
CA PHE A 249 14.07 16.75 -14.31
C PHE A 249 15.19 17.66 -13.78
N GLN A 250 14.97 18.98 -13.76
CA GLN A 250 15.96 19.94 -13.24
C GLN A 250 16.22 19.77 -11.74
N GLN A 251 15.20 19.41 -10.95
CA GLN A 251 15.33 19.21 -9.51
C GLN A 251 15.91 17.83 -9.16
N CYS A 252 15.64 16.82 -9.97
CA CYS A 252 16.02 15.42 -9.72
C CYS A 252 17.20 14.94 -10.58
N LEU A 253 17.90 15.84 -11.26
CA LEU A 253 19.10 15.55 -12.04
C LEU A 253 20.11 14.76 -11.18
N PRO A 254 20.55 13.57 -11.62
CA PRO A 254 21.55 12.81 -10.88
C PRO A 254 22.89 13.55 -10.88
N SER A 255 23.59 13.55 -9.75
CA SER A 255 24.95 14.10 -9.65
C SER A 255 25.98 13.31 -10.47
N TYR A 256 25.71 12.02 -10.72
CA TYR A 256 26.56 11.13 -11.50
C TYR A 256 25.70 10.20 -12.36
N CYS A 257 26.04 10.05 -13.63
CA CYS A 257 25.39 9.12 -14.53
C CYS A 257 26.15 7.79 -14.55
N SER A 258 25.48 6.68 -14.25
CA SER A 258 26.02 5.33 -14.46
C SER A 258 25.38 4.70 -15.69
N TYR A 259 26.19 4.27 -16.65
CA TYR A 259 25.70 3.50 -17.80
C TYR A 259 25.94 2.01 -17.58
N THR A 260 24.89 1.21 -17.66
CA THR A 260 25.01 -0.24 -17.74
C THR A 260 25.26 -0.61 -19.20
N SER A 261 26.52 -0.83 -19.57
CA SER A 261 26.84 -1.40 -20.87
C SER A 261 26.49 -2.88 -20.86
N VAL A 262 25.38 -3.25 -21.49
CA VAL A 262 25.04 -4.65 -21.73
C VAL A 262 25.90 -5.13 -22.89
N GLN A 263 27.07 -5.67 -22.57
CA GLN A 263 27.94 -6.27 -23.58
C GLN A 263 27.22 -7.49 -24.15
N LYS A 264 26.64 -7.35 -25.34
CA LYS A 264 26.05 -8.47 -26.07
C LYS A 264 27.16 -9.46 -26.36
N SER A 265 27.16 -10.60 -25.67
CA SER A 265 28.07 -11.70 -25.97
C SER A 265 27.86 -12.07 -27.44
N THR A 266 28.90 -11.88 -28.25
CA THR A 266 28.81 -12.18 -29.67
C THR A 266 28.79 -13.69 -29.87
N LEU A 267 28.23 -14.16 -30.99
CA LEU A 267 28.20 -15.60 -31.32
C LEU A 267 29.61 -16.23 -31.25
N LEU A 268 30.63 -15.45 -31.60
CA LEU A 268 32.04 -15.85 -31.55
C LEU A 268 32.52 -16.13 -30.12
N ASP A 269 32.05 -15.38 -29.13
CA ASP A 269 32.40 -15.58 -27.72
C ASP A 269 31.83 -16.89 -27.18
N ILE A 270 30.63 -17.27 -27.63
CA ILE A 270 29.98 -18.54 -27.26
C ILE A 270 30.71 -19.73 -27.92
N ILE A 271 31.06 -19.60 -29.20
CA ILE A 271 31.78 -20.65 -29.95
C ILE A 271 33.18 -20.87 -29.36
N THR A 272 33.91 -19.80 -29.05
CA THR A 272 35.25 -19.90 -28.43
C THR A 272 35.19 -20.53 -27.05
N LEU A 273 34.17 -20.22 -26.25
CA LEU A 273 33.94 -20.88 -24.96
C LEU A 273 33.72 -22.39 -25.14
N LEU A 274 32.86 -22.81 -26.07
CA LEU A 274 32.57 -24.23 -26.32
C LEU A 274 33.81 -24.99 -26.83
N LEU A 275 34.58 -24.39 -27.75
CA LEU A 275 35.83 -24.97 -28.25
C LEU A 275 36.89 -25.09 -27.15
N SER A 276 37.01 -24.07 -26.27
CA SER A 276 37.94 -24.10 -25.15
C SER A 276 37.57 -25.18 -24.11
N LEU A 277 36.28 -25.38 -23.87
CA LEU A 277 35.77 -26.39 -22.96
C LEU A 277 35.98 -27.81 -23.51
N GLN A 278 35.66 -28.03 -24.79
CA GLN A 278 35.80 -29.33 -25.42
C GLN A 278 37.27 -29.72 -25.63
N GLY A 279 38.13 -28.76 -25.98
CA GLY A 279 39.57 -28.96 -26.12
C GLY A 279 40.25 -29.23 -24.77
N GLY A 280 39.99 -28.40 -23.77
CA GLY A 280 40.60 -28.52 -22.44
C GLY A 280 40.19 -29.81 -21.73
N LEU A 281 38.90 -30.18 -21.78
CA LEU A 281 38.39 -31.38 -21.13
C LEU A 281 38.99 -32.65 -21.73
N THR A 282 39.13 -32.72 -23.06
CA THR A 282 39.68 -33.90 -23.74
C THR A 282 41.15 -34.15 -23.40
N ILE A 283 41.95 -33.08 -23.30
CA ILE A 283 43.37 -33.15 -22.95
C ILE A 283 43.53 -33.62 -21.50
N ILE A 284 42.76 -33.04 -20.57
CA ILE A 284 42.81 -33.38 -19.15
C ILE A 284 42.37 -34.84 -18.93
N LEU A 285 41.29 -35.29 -19.57
CA LEU A 285 40.78 -36.64 -19.43
C LEU A 285 41.78 -37.69 -19.96
N LYS A 286 42.42 -37.43 -21.10
CA LYS A 286 43.47 -38.32 -21.66
C LYS A 286 44.68 -38.45 -20.75
N TRP A 287 44.98 -37.42 -19.95
CA TRP A 287 46.11 -37.44 -19.03
C TRP A 287 45.79 -38.13 -17.70
N ILE A 288 44.59 -37.90 -17.18
CA ILE A 288 44.17 -38.39 -15.86
C ILE A 288 43.69 -39.85 -15.91
N CYS A 289 42.91 -40.25 -16.92
CA CYS A 289 42.36 -41.60 -17.04
C CYS A 289 43.41 -42.74 -16.95
N PRO A 290 44.54 -42.73 -17.69
CA PRO A 290 45.51 -43.81 -17.61
C PRO A 290 46.21 -43.88 -16.25
N LYS A 291 46.31 -42.76 -15.52
CA LYS A 291 46.88 -42.73 -14.16
C LYS A 291 45.92 -43.38 -13.17
N ILE A 292 44.63 -43.07 -13.23
CA ILE A 292 43.60 -43.65 -12.37
C ILE A 292 43.48 -45.16 -12.62
N VAL A 293 43.43 -45.60 -13.89
CA VAL A 293 43.33 -47.02 -14.25
C VAL A 293 44.54 -47.80 -13.73
N ARG A 294 45.76 -47.27 -13.86
CA ARG A 294 46.98 -47.92 -13.39
C ARG A 294 47.07 -47.99 -11.86
N ILE A 295 46.43 -47.04 -11.15
CA ILE A 295 46.31 -47.07 -9.69
C ILE A 295 45.26 -48.12 -9.27
N GLY A 296 44.10 -48.13 -9.92
CA GLY A 296 43.03 -49.08 -9.65
C GLY A 296 43.42 -50.54 -9.89
N SER A 297 44.16 -50.82 -10.98
CA SER A 297 44.66 -52.17 -11.26
C SER A 297 45.66 -52.64 -10.20
N ARG A 298 46.59 -51.77 -9.77
CA ARG A 298 47.53 -52.09 -8.69
C ARG A 298 46.83 -52.39 -7.38
N ILE A 299 45.75 -51.69 -7.05
CA ILE A 299 44.96 -51.94 -5.83
C ILE A 299 44.22 -53.29 -5.93
N LYS A 300 43.66 -53.62 -7.10
CA LYS A 300 43.00 -54.91 -7.36
C LYS A 300 43.98 -56.08 -7.22
N ASP A 301 45.17 -55.96 -7.79
CA ASP A 301 46.23 -56.98 -7.69
C ASP A 301 46.75 -57.14 -6.26
N TYR A 302 46.84 -56.04 -5.51
CA TYR A 302 47.22 -56.07 -4.09
C TYR A 302 46.15 -56.76 -3.22
N ARG A 303 44.87 -56.54 -3.51
CA ARG A 303 43.75 -57.23 -2.81
C ARG A 303 43.72 -58.72 -3.14
N LYS A 304 43.99 -59.11 -4.39
CA LYS A 304 44.03 -60.53 -4.81
C LYS A 304 45.15 -61.33 -4.13
N LYS A 305 46.28 -60.68 -3.80
CA LYS A 305 47.39 -61.31 -3.05
C LYS A 305 47.14 -61.48 -1.55
N ARG A 306 46.21 -60.74 -0.94
CA ARG A 306 45.88 -60.89 0.50
C ARG A 306 44.95 -62.06 0.82
N VAL A 307 44.28 -62.65 -0.18
CA VAL A 307 43.30 -63.74 0.06
C VAL A 307 43.95 -65.13 0.08
N ASN A 308 45.20 -65.29 -0.41
CA ASN A 308 45.84 -66.60 -0.55
C ASN A 308 46.90 -66.93 0.52
N THR A 309 46.78 -66.42 1.75
CA THR A 309 47.71 -66.79 2.84
C THR A 309 46.94 -66.98 4.15
N VAL A 310 46.53 -68.23 4.41
CA VAL A 310 46.07 -68.72 5.72
C VAL A 310 47.25 -69.42 6.39
N HIS A 311 47.50 -69.14 7.67
CA HIS A 311 48.48 -69.84 8.52
C HIS A 311 47.78 -70.40 9.76
N PRO A 312 48.21 -71.57 10.30
CA PRO A 312 47.62 -72.19 11.49
C PRO A 312 48.18 -71.55 12.78
N GLY A 313 47.39 -71.57 13.86
CA GLY A 313 47.74 -71.01 15.18
C GLY A 313 48.13 -72.07 16.22
N CYS A 314 48.95 -71.65 17.19
CA CYS A 314 49.24 -72.34 18.46
C CYS A 314 49.10 -71.36 19.63
N ALA A 315 48.71 -71.87 20.80
CA ALA A 315 48.45 -71.14 22.05
C ALA A 315 49.34 -71.62 23.22
N LEU A 316 49.77 -70.64 24.06
CA LEU A 316 49.94 -70.51 25.55
C LEU A 316 50.10 -71.77 26.45
N GLU A 317 50.74 -71.84 27.64
CA GLU A 317 51.41 -70.93 28.62
C GLU A 317 52.16 -71.80 29.71
N GLU A 318 53.20 -71.21 30.36
CA GLU A 318 53.72 -71.23 31.78
C GLU A 318 53.48 -72.39 32.80
N THR A 319 54.20 -72.67 33.92
CA THR A 319 55.50 -72.32 34.61
C THR A 319 55.70 -73.28 35.83
N SER A 320 56.88 -73.30 36.46
CA SER A 320 57.36 -74.14 37.59
C SER A 320 57.51 -73.42 38.96
N ASP A 321 57.66 -74.19 40.05
CA ASP A 321 57.50 -73.91 41.50
C ASP A 321 58.51 -73.01 42.29
N ASP A 322 57.99 -72.46 43.41
CA ASP A 322 58.46 -72.20 44.81
C ASP A 322 59.61 -71.23 45.29
N ILE A 323 59.18 -70.31 46.20
CA ILE A 323 59.61 -69.92 47.58
C ILE A 323 60.92 -69.11 47.92
N SER A 324 60.68 -67.88 48.44
CA SER A 324 61.23 -67.02 49.54
C SER A 324 62.71 -66.93 50.00
N ASN A 325 63.20 -65.68 50.23
CA ASN A 325 63.58 -65.09 51.55
C ASN A 325 64.04 -63.61 51.48
N THR A 326 63.76 -62.84 52.54
CA THR A 326 64.09 -61.41 52.89
C THR A 326 65.36 -61.32 53.80
N PRO A 327 65.78 -60.19 54.46
CA PRO A 327 65.50 -58.73 54.39
C PRO A 327 66.74 -57.75 54.45
N VAL A 328 66.53 -56.47 54.08
CA VAL A 328 66.83 -55.14 54.74
C VAL A 328 68.16 -54.96 55.55
N ASP A 329 69.01 -53.90 55.50
CA ASP A 329 68.81 -52.43 55.49
C ASP A 329 70.11 -51.57 55.26
N ASN A 330 69.90 -50.26 55.04
CA ASN A 330 70.70 -49.05 55.36
C ASN A 330 71.92 -48.54 54.55
N GLY A 331 71.78 -47.32 53.99
CA GLY A 331 72.57 -46.16 54.46
C GLY A 331 73.61 -45.46 53.56
N THR A 332 73.19 -44.31 52.98
CA THR A 332 73.94 -43.05 52.68
C THR A 332 74.90 -42.84 51.47
N THR A 333 74.86 -41.59 50.99
CA THR A 333 75.79 -40.75 50.17
C THR A 333 75.66 -40.62 48.63
N ASN A 334 75.36 -39.37 48.22
CA ASN A 334 75.72 -38.52 47.06
C ASN A 334 76.29 -39.12 45.75
N VAL A 335 75.81 -38.62 44.59
CA VAL A 335 76.46 -38.39 43.25
C VAL A 335 75.31 -38.08 42.24
N GLU A 336 75.26 -36.91 41.61
CA GLU A 336 75.82 -36.54 40.28
C GLU A 336 75.14 -37.21 39.06
N THR A 337 74.67 -36.34 38.15
CA THR A 337 74.56 -36.49 36.68
C THR A 337 73.59 -37.47 36.00
N SER A 338 73.01 -36.92 34.93
CA SER A 338 72.91 -37.50 33.58
C SER A 338 71.67 -38.32 33.21
N SER A 339 70.77 -37.61 32.52
CA SER A 339 70.18 -37.99 31.23
C SER A 339 70.54 -39.37 30.65
N THR A 340 69.52 -40.15 30.30
CA THR A 340 69.62 -41.20 29.27
C THR A 340 68.35 -41.32 28.45
N PRO A 341 68.47 -41.83 27.21
CA PRO A 341 67.62 -41.49 26.08
C PRO A 341 66.84 -42.69 25.52
N GLU A 342 66.02 -42.37 24.51
CA GLU A 342 65.62 -43.15 23.33
C GLU A 342 66.02 -44.63 23.25
N THR A 343 65.03 -45.47 22.94
CA THR A 343 65.20 -46.47 21.86
C THR A 343 63.85 -46.84 21.24
N SER A 344 63.82 -46.80 19.92
CA SER A 344 62.68 -46.91 19.02
C SER A 344 62.55 -48.32 18.42
N PRO A 345 61.35 -48.77 17.98
CA PRO A 345 61.21 -50.01 17.24
C PRO A 345 61.51 -49.80 15.75
N ILE A 346 62.33 -50.69 15.21
CA ILE A 346 62.77 -50.74 13.82
C ILE A 346 61.60 -51.18 12.92
N ILE A 347 60.93 -50.21 12.29
CA ILE A 347 59.93 -50.42 11.24
C ILE A 347 60.63 -50.49 9.88
N ASN A 348 60.33 -51.53 9.12
CA ASN A 348 60.94 -51.89 7.83
C ASN A 348 60.79 -50.76 6.76
N VAL A 349 61.85 -49.96 6.57
CA VAL A 349 61.88 -48.64 5.89
C VAL A 349 61.70 -48.68 4.35
N ARG A 350 61.68 -49.86 3.70
CA ARG A 350 61.69 -49.90 2.21
C ARG A 350 60.31 -49.82 1.53
N SER A 351 59.21 -50.13 2.23
CA SER A 351 57.84 -50.15 1.67
C SER A 351 57.10 -48.79 1.82
N VAL A 352 57.33 -48.08 2.93
CA VAL A 352 56.65 -46.81 3.26
C VAL A 352 57.13 -45.63 2.38
N ARG A 353 58.37 -45.68 1.89
CA ARG A 353 58.96 -44.59 1.07
C ARG A 353 58.36 -44.48 -0.33
N ARG A 354 57.67 -45.51 -0.84
CA ARG A 354 57.10 -45.52 -2.21
C ARG A 354 55.61 -45.20 -2.25
N THR A 355 54.85 -45.51 -1.20
CA THR A 355 53.43 -45.14 -1.05
C THR A 355 53.27 -43.69 -0.61
N SER A 356 54.18 -43.18 0.24
CA SER A 356 54.22 -41.75 0.63
C SER A 356 54.38 -40.81 -0.57
N LYS A 357 55.27 -41.13 -1.52
CA LYS A 357 55.49 -40.29 -2.73
C LYS A 357 54.26 -40.20 -3.65
N VAL A 358 53.42 -41.23 -3.68
CA VAL A 358 52.19 -41.24 -4.49
C VAL A 358 51.10 -40.42 -3.81
N PHE A 359 50.98 -40.54 -2.49
CA PHE A 359 50.00 -39.77 -1.70
C PHE A 359 50.30 -38.27 -1.74
N PHE A 360 51.57 -37.89 -1.56
CA PHE A 360 52.01 -36.50 -1.71
C PHE A 360 51.82 -35.98 -3.14
N GLY A 361 52.01 -36.81 -4.16
CA GLY A 361 51.74 -36.43 -5.56
C GLY A 361 50.25 -36.13 -5.83
N CYS A 362 49.34 -36.90 -5.26
CA CYS A 362 47.89 -36.66 -5.37
C CYS A 362 47.44 -35.41 -4.58
N ILE A 363 48.02 -35.17 -3.40
CA ILE A 363 47.74 -33.96 -2.62
C ILE A 363 48.28 -32.73 -3.35
N LEU A 364 49.49 -32.80 -3.93
CA LEU A 364 50.05 -31.69 -4.69
C LEU A 364 49.18 -31.36 -5.92
N LEU A 365 48.74 -32.38 -6.66
CA LEU A 365 47.88 -32.21 -7.84
C LEU A 365 46.53 -31.58 -7.49
N THR A 366 45.89 -32.04 -6.41
CA THR A 366 44.63 -31.46 -5.93
C THR A 366 44.81 -30.03 -5.43
N SER A 367 45.93 -29.72 -4.77
CA SER A 367 46.26 -28.35 -4.37
C SER A 367 46.49 -27.42 -5.57
N VAL A 368 47.13 -27.90 -6.63
CA VAL A 368 47.37 -27.12 -7.86
C VAL A 368 46.05 -26.86 -8.59
N ILE A 369 45.16 -27.85 -8.66
CA ILE A 369 43.83 -27.67 -9.25
C ILE A 369 43.00 -26.68 -8.42
N ALA A 370 43.01 -26.79 -7.10
CA ALA A 370 42.34 -25.84 -6.22
C ALA A 370 42.91 -24.42 -6.36
N ALA A 371 44.23 -24.28 -6.44
CA ALA A 371 44.90 -23.00 -6.65
C ALA A 371 44.52 -22.39 -8.01
N LEU A 372 44.44 -23.19 -9.08
CA LEU A 372 44.01 -22.72 -10.40
C LEU A 372 42.54 -22.27 -10.39
N ILE A 373 41.65 -23.00 -9.71
CA ILE A 373 40.24 -22.60 -9.58
C ILE A 373 40.12 -21.29 -8.78
N ILE A 374 40.86 -21.17 -7.67
CA ILE A 374 40.89 -19.95 -6.86
C ILE A 374 41.47 -18.79 -7.67
N PHE A 375 42.53 -19.02 -8.45
CA PHE A 375 43.14 -18.00 -9.31
C PHE A 375 42.21 -17.57 -10.44
N SER A 376 41.44 -18.49 -11.04
CA SER A 376 40.39 -18.16 -12.02
C SER A 376 39.28 -17.30 -11.41
N PHE A 377 38.84 -17.59 -10.18
CA PHE A 377 37.89 -16.74 -9.46
C PHE A 377 38.49 -15.38 -9.09
N TYR A 378 39.77 -15.32 -8.72
CA TYR A 378 40.45 -14.08 -8.35
C TYR A 378 40.70 -13.18 -9.56
N GLY A 379 41.04 -13.75 -10.73
CA GLY A 379 41.19 -13.03 -11.99
C GLY A 379 39.89 -12.39 -12.48
N VAL A 380 38.76 -13.11 -12.35
CA VAL A 380 37.42 -12.57 -12.66
C VAL A 380 37.01 -11.45 -11.68
N ARG A 381 37.45 -11.51 -10.43
CA ARG A 381 37.16 -10.49 -9.40
C ARG A 381 38.06 -9.25 -9.53
N GLN A 382 39.33 -9.40 -9.89
CA GLN A 382 40.24 -8.28 -10.18
C GLN A 382 39.82 -7.54 -11.46
N GLY A 383 39.31 -8.24 -12.49
CA GLY A 383 38.71 -7.60 -13.66
C GLY A 383 37.52 -6.69 -13.31
N LYS A 384 36.70 -7.07 -12.31
CA LYS A 384 35.63 -6.22 -11.76
C LYS A 384 36.15 -5.04 -10.93
N ASN A 385 37.24 -5.19 -10.18
CA ASN A 385 37.78 -4.14 -9.31
C ASN A 385 38.67 -3.11 -10.04
N ILE A 386 39.36 -3.49 -11.12
CA ILE A 386 40.17 -2.57 -11.93
C ILE A 386 39.27 -1.63 -12.76
N ILE A 387 38.10 -2.10 -13.20
CA ILE A 387 37.09 -1.27 -13.87
C ILE A 387 36.44 -0.26 -12.91
N VAL A 388 36.30 -0.59 -11.62
CA VAL A 388 35.74 0.32 -10.61
C VAL A 388 36.70 1.45 -10.22
N LYS A 389 38.04 1.24 -10.28
CA LYS A 389 39.02 2.27 -9.94
C LYS A 389 39.39 3.22 -11.08
N ALA A 390 39.22 2.81 -12.34
CA ALA A 390 39.56 3.64 -13.50
C ALA A 390 38.57 4.81 -13.73
N SER A 391 37.36 4.73 -13.17
CA SER A 391 36.29 5.74 -13.38
C SER A 391 36.29 6.87 -12.35
N THR A 392 37.13 6.82 -11.32
CA THR A 392 37.12 7.80 -10.21
C THR A 392 37.89 9.09 -10.47
N ASN A 393 38.59 9.21 -11.60
CA ASN A 393 39.33 10.43 -11.94
C ASN A 393 38.92 10.87 -13.34
N ILE A 394 37.89 11.69 -13.47
CA ILE A 394 37.75 12.76 -14.47
C ILE A 394 36.45 13.55 -14.17
N LEU A 395 36.62 14.87 -14.11
CA LEU A 395 35.61 15.95 -14.04
C LEU A 395 34.99 16.30 -12.69
N THR A 396 35.78 17.00 -11.87
CA THR A 396 35.33 18.17 -11.12
C THR A 396 35.10 19.33 -12.09
N THR A 397 33.90 19.87 -12.18
CA THR A 397 33.66 21.28 -12.55
C THR A 397 32.41 21.79 -11.84
N ASP A 398 32.64 22.77 -10.97
CA ASP A 398 31.65 23.57 -10.27
C ASP A 398 30.68 24.25 -11.22
N HIS A 399 29.41 24.32 -10.83
CA HIS A 399 28.56 25.47 -11.15
C HIS A 399 27.51 25.70 -10.05
N ASN A 400 27.77 26.72 -9.23
CA ASN A 400 26.79 27.47 -8.45
C ASN A 400 25.79 28.16 -9.39
N ILE A 401 24.49 27.92 -9.29
CA ILE A 401 23.45 28.88 -9.72
C ILE A 401 22.26 28.87 -8.74
N SER A 402 21.84 30.09 -8.44
CA SER A 402 20.86 30.57 -7.47
C SER A 402 19.39 30.26 -7.78
N ILE A 403 18.62 30.12 -6.70
CA ILE A 403 17.16 29.99 -6.66
C ILE A 403 16.48 31.35 -6.93
N PRO A 404 15.54 31.46 -7.89
CA PRO A 404 14.54 32.52 -7.86
C PRO A 404 13.22 32.02 -7.25
N LYS A 405 12.79 32.74 -6.21
CA LYS A 405 11.42 32.75 -5.70
C LYS A 405 10.45 33.11 -6.83
N LEU A 406 9.32 32.42 -6.92
CA LEU A 406 8.18 32.84 -7.72
C LEU A 406 6.99 33.15 -6.81
N GLN A 407 6.60 34.43 -6.84
CA GLN A 407 5.36 34.98 -6.32
C GLN A 407 4.19 34.59 -7.23
N MET A 408 3.03 34.34 -6.63
CA MET A 408 1.76 34.10 -7.32
C MET A 408 1.01 35.41 -7.59
N ASN A 409 0.43 35.50 -8.79
CA ASN A 409 -0.76 36.28 -9.09
C ASN A 409 -1.99 35.37 -8.98
#